data_AF-A0A847QQ21-F1
#
_entry.id   AF-A0A847QQ21-F1
#
_cell.length_a   1.000
_cell.length_b   1.000
_cell.length_c   1.000
_cell.angle_alpha   90.00
_cell.angle_beta   90.00
_cell.angle_gamma   90.00
#
_symmetry.space_group_name_H-M   'P 1'
#
loop_
_entity.id
_entity.type
_entity.pdbx_description
1 polymer ?
#
loop_
_entity_poly.entity_id
_entity_poly.type
_entity_poly.pdbx_seq_one_letter_code
_entity_poly.pdbx_strand_id
1 'polypeptide(L)'
;MGDSLSKIVAIVLAVLLMFIIPIKSEFERLDDISRIYVLNETTKFVDRVRNLGYITPRMYLEYVRNIEATDNLYEVRLEHGRKIYIPVYEESLSGNLEFKEEHIEEYDTSFTEDIINVLFPDSPVGGDDIIYELSKGDYFAVTVFNTNRTMATKMQEMLGSNVPVEKIFVRYGGLVND
;
A
#
# COMPACT_ATOMS: atom_id res chain seq x y z
N MET A 1 -33.16 -1.98 49.27
CA MET A 1 -33.70 -2.50 47.99
C MET A 1 -32.93 -1.97 46.77
N GLY A 2 -32.46 -0.71 46.75
CA GLY A 2 -31.61 -0.21 45.65
C GLY A 2 -30.24 -0.91 45.52
N ASP A 3 -29.67 -1.36 46.64
CA ASP A 3 -28.36 -2.01 46.66
C ASP A 3 -28.37 -3.43 46.04
N SER A 4 -29.47 -4.16 46.17
CA SER A 4 -29.64 -5.48 45.54
C SER A 4 -29.85 -5.37 44.03
N LEU A 5 -30.64 -4.39 43.57
CA LEU A 5 -30.84 -4.13 42.14
C LEU A 5 -29.54 -3.70 41.47
N SER A 6 -28.78 -2.78 42.10
CA SER A 6 -27.46 -2.34 41.62
C SER A 6 -26.48 -3.52 41.48
N LYS A 7 -26.42 -4.43 42.46
CA LYS A 7 -25.59 -5.63 42.39
C LYS A 7 -25.99 -6.57 41.26
N ILE A 8 -27.29 -6.78 41.03
CA ILE A 8 -27.79 -7.61 39.93
C ILE A 8 -27.38 -7.00 38.59
N VAL A 9 -27.58 -5.68 38.41
CA VAL A 9 -27.16 -4.97 37.19
C VAL A 9 -25.65 -5.07 36.99
N ALA A 10 -24.85 -4.86 38.04
CA ALA A 10 -23.40 -4.96 37.97
C ALA A 10 -22.92 -6.36 37.57
N ILE A 11 -23.54 -7.42 38.07
CA ILE A 11 -23.22 -8.81 37.69
C ILE A 11 -23.55 -9.06 36.22
N VAL A 12 -24.73 -8.63 35.76
CA VAL A 12 -25.13 -8.77 34.34
C VAL A 12 -24.14 -8.02 33.44
N LEU A 13 -23.72 -6.82 33.83
CA LEU A 13 -22.77 -6.01 33.09
C LEU A 13 -21.37 -6.63 33.08
N ALA A 14 -20.93 -7.22 34.20
CA ALA A 14 -19.67 -7.96 34.28
C ALA A 14 -19.66 -9.20 33.37
N VAL A 15 -20.76 -9.95 33.33
CA VAL A 15 -20.93 -11.09 32.41
C VAL A 15 -20.89 -10.63 30.96
N LEU A 16 -21.56 -9.52 30.61
CA LEU A 16 -21.48 -8.96 29.26
C LEU A 16 -20.06 -8.56 28.88
N LEU A 17 -19.32 -7.90 29.77
CA LEU A 17 -17.93 -7.52 29.53
C LEU A 17 -17.02 -8.74 29.32
N MET A 18 -17.25 -9.83 30.04
CA MET A 18 -16.53 -11.09 29.82
C MET A 18 -16.71 -11.67 28.42
N PHE A 19 -17.79 -11.35 27.70
CA PHE A 19 -17.98 -11.73 26.29
C PHE A 19 -17.45 -10.68 25.31
N ILE A 20 -17.61 -9.39 25.60
CA ILE A 20 -17.19 -8.30 24.72
C ILE A 20 -15.66 -8.30 24.55
N ILE A 21 -14.90 -8.49 25.63
CA ILE A 21 -13.43 -8.46 25.58
C ILE A 21 -12.83 -9.55 24.65
N PRO A 22 -13.19 -10.85 24.78
CA PRO A 22 -12.64 -11.88 23.88
C PRO A 22 -13.09 -11.69 22.43
N ILE A 23 -14.34 -11.26 22.19
CA ILE A 23 -14.83 -10.97 20.83
C ILE A 23 -14.01 -9.84 20.19
N LYS A 24 -13.74 -8.76 20.95
CA LYS A 24 -12.88 -7.67 20.49
C LYS A 24 -11.49 -8.20 20.11
N SER A 25 -10.88 -9.02 20.97
CA SER A 25 -9.55 -9.58 20.73
C SER A 25 -9.50 -10.44 19.46
N GLU A 26 -10.56 -11.18 19.14
CA GLU A 26 -10.58 -11.97 17.91
C GLU A 26 -10.76 -11.11 16.66
N PHE A 27 -11.56 -10.05 16.71
CA PHE A 27 -11.63 -9.11 15.59
C PHE A 27 -10.29 -8.40 15.34
N GLU A 28 -9.54 -8.06 16.39
CA GLU A 28 -8.19 -7.53 16.26
C GLU A 28 -7.25 -8.56 15.61
N ARG A 29 -7.34 -9.83 15.99
CA ARG A 29 -6.57 -10.91 15.37
C ARG A 29 -6.91 -11.09 13.88
N LEU A 30 -8.18 -11.00 13.51
CA LEU A 30 -8.61 -11.06 12.10
C LEU A 30 -8.04 -9.91 11.27
N ASP A 31 -7.99 -8.70 11.83
CA ASP A 31 -7.36 -7.55 11.20
C ASP A 31 -5.85 -7.78 10.99
N ASP A 32 -5.15 -8.33 11.99
CA ASP A 32 -3.72 -8.63 11.91
C ASP A 32 -3.41 -9.70 10.86
N ILE A 33 -4.22 -10.76 10.79
CA ILE A 33 -4.10 -11.80 9.76
C ILE A 33 -4.28 -11.19 8.37
N SER A 34 -5.29 -10.34 8.20
CA SER A 34 -5.55 -9.64 6.93
C SER A 34 -4.36 -8.76 6.53
N ARG A 35 -3.79 -8.02 7.49
CA ARG A 35 -2.59 -7.21 7.27
C ARG A 35 -1.38 -8.03 6.84
N ILE A 36 -1.11 -9.15 7.49
CA ILE A 36 0.01 -10.04 7.15
C ILE A 36 -0.19 -10.64 5.75
N TYR A 37 -1.43 -11.02 5.42
CA TYR A 37 -1.76 -11.53 4.09
C TYR A 37 -1.51 -10.48 3.00
N VAL A 38 -2.00 -9.25 3.18
CA VAL A 38 -1.76 -8.13 2.25
C VAL A 38 -0.26 -7.82 2.13
N LEU A 39 0.49 -7.85 3.24
CA LEU A 39 1.94 -7.70 3.21
C LEU A 39 2.61 -8.77 2.35
N ASN A 40 2.26 -10.04 2.52
CA ASN A 40 2.83 -11.13 1.75
C ASN A 40 2.51 -11.01 0.25
N GLU A 41 1.27 -10.69 -0.12
CA GLU A 41 0.89 -10.50 -1.53
C GLU A 41 1.57 -9.27 -2.14
N THR A 42 1.73 -8.19 -1.36
CA THR A 42 2.44 -6.97 -1.81
C THR A 42 3.92 -7.25 -2.03
N THR A 43 4.56 -7.97 -1.11
CA THR A 43 5.96 -8.42 -1.27
C THR A 43 6.13 -9.28 -2.52
N LYS A 44 5.26 -10.28 -2.74
CA LYS A 44 5.31 -11.11 -3.94
C LYS A 44 5.16 -10.30 -5.22
N PHE A 45 4.26 -9.33 -5.25
CA PHE A 45 4.05 -8.46 -6.40
C PHE A 45 5.28 -7.59 -6.66
N VAL A 46 5.77 -6.88 -5.65
CA VAL A 46 6.96 -6.03 -5.75
C VAL A 46 8.19 -6.82 -6.16
N ASP A 47 8.44 -7.98 -5.54
CA ASP A 47 9.60 -8.80 -5.90
C ASP A 47 9.49 -9.36 -7.32
N ARG A 48 8.28 -9.69 -7.78
CA ARG A 48 8.05 -10.08 -9.18
C ARG A 48 8.38 -8.93 -10.13
N VAL A 49 7.93 -7.71 -9.84
CA VAL A 49 8.24 -6.52 -10.65
C VAL A 49 9.74 -6.22 -10.64
N ARG A 50 10.39 -6.27 -9.47
CA ARG A 50 11.82 -6.00 -9.32
C ARG A 50 12.72 -7.02 -10.01
N ASN A 51 12.27 -8.27 -10.13
CA ASN A 51 13.02 -9.34 -10.79
C ASN A 51 12.75 -9.40 -12.31
N LEU A 52 11.59 -8.93 -12.77
CA LEU A 52 11.23 -8.93 -14.19
C LEU A 52 11.60 -7.62 -14.89
N GLY A 53 11.66 -6.50 -14.15
CA GLY A 53 11.86 -5.17 -14.74
C GLY A 53 10.63 -4.63 -15.47
N TYR A 54 9.45 -5.23 -15.31
CA TYR A 54 8.22 -4.71 -15.91
C TYR A 54 6.96 -5.09 -15.12
N ILE A 55 5.87 -4.35 -15.37
CA ILE A 55 4.53 -4.59 -14.84
C ILE A 55 3.60 -4.88 -16.02
N THR A 56 2.81 -5.94 -15.92
CA THR A 56 1.72 -6.25 -16.87
C THR A 56 0.37 -5.96 -16.22
N PRO A 57 -0.69 -5.65 -17.00
CA PRO A 57 -2.05 -5.50 -16.50
C PRO A 57 -2.51 -6.75 -15.75
N ARG A 58 -2.14 -7.94 -16.25
CA ARG A 58 -2.47 -9.21 -15.60
C ARG A 58 -1.83 -9.33 -14.21
N MET A 59 -0.56 -8.96 -14.06
CA MET A 59 0.12 -8.98 -12.76
C MET A 59 -0.55 -8.04 -11.75
N TYR A 60 -0.91 -6.83 -12.18
CA TYR A 60 -1.59 -5.87 -11.33
C TYR A 60 -3.00 -6.35 -10.94
N LEU A 61 -3.80 -6.84 -11.89
CA LEU A 61 -5.16 -7.35 -11.62
C LEU A 61 -5.15 -8.61 -10.74
N GLU A 62 -4.17 -9.50 -10.91
CA GLU A 62 -3.98 -10.67 -10.05
C GLU A 62 -3.67 -10.23 -8.62
N TYR A 63 -2.77 -9.26 -8.46
CA TYR A 63 -2.44 -8.69 -7.15
C TYR A 63 -3.64 -8.03 -6.46
N VAL A 64 -4.35 -7.14 -7.16
CA VAL A 64 -5.55 -6.46 -6.61
C VAL A 64 -6.62 -7.47 -6.20
N ARG A 65 -6.89 -8.46 -7.05
CA ARG A 65 -7.85 -9.53 -6.74
C ARG A 65 -7.46 -10.33 -5.50
N ASN A 66 -6.16 -10.62 -5.32
CA ASN A 66 -5.69 -11.37 -4.17
C ASN A 66 -5.90 -10.59 -2.87
N ILE A 67 -5.53 -9.30 -2.82
CA ILE A 67 -5.69 -8.50 -1.60
C ILE A 67 -7.18 -8.26 -1.26
N GLU A 68 -8.04 -8.08 -2.27
CA GLU A 68 -9.49 -7.94 -2.09
C GLU A 68 -10.17 -9.22 -1.58
N ALA A 69 -9.53 -10.39 -1.69
CA ALA A 69 -10.05 -11.64 -1.15
C ALA A 69 -10.16 -11.65 0.39
N THR A 70 -9.60 -10.64 1.08
CA THR A 70 -9.74 -10.45 2.53
C THR A 70 -11.05 -9.74 2.94
N ASP A 71 -11.97 -9.51 2.00
CA ASP A 71 -13.26 -8.83 2.20
C ASP A 71 -13.11 -7.38 2.73
N ASN A 72 -11.97 -6.76 2.40
CA ASN A 72 -11.69 -5.36 2.67
C ASN A 72 -11.48 -4.59 1.37
N LEU A 73 -11.75 -3.29 1.42
CA LEU A 73 -11.52 -2.38 0.32
C LEU A 73 -10.17 -1.72 0.55
N TYR A 74 -9.32 -1.75 -0.48
CA TYR A 74 -7.96 -1.22 -0.42
C TYR A 74 -7.76 -0.13 -1.46
N GLU A 75 -6.99 0.89 -1.10
CA GLU A 75 -6.36 1.78 -2.05
C GLU A 75 -4.90 1.34 -2.23
N VAL A 76 -4.51 1.11 -3.48
CA VAL A 76 -3.14 0.71 -3.86
C VAL A 76 -2.46 1.91 -4.49
N ARG A 77 -1.34 2.32 -3.90
CA ARG A 77 -0.47 3.38 -4.44
C ARG A 77 0.84 2.78 -4.92
N LEU A 78 1.17 3.04 -6.17
CA LEU A 78 2.41 2.64 -6.82
C LEU A 78 3.34 3.86 -6.91
N GLU A 79 4.63 3.65 -6.62
CA GLU A 79 5.70 4.62 -6.81
C GLU A 79 6.81 3.97 -7.65
N HIS A 80 7.21 4.66 -8.72
CA HIS A 80 8.36 4.29 -9.54
C HIS A 80 9.33 5.48 -9.61
N GLY A 81 10.46 5.37 -8.92
CA GLY A 81 11.54 6.35 -8.99
C GLY A 81 12.60 5.93 -10.02
N ARG A 82 12.59 6.57 -11.18
CA ARG A 82 13.60 6.37 -12.23
C ARG A 82 14.87 7.13 -11.90
N LYS A 83 16.03 6.47 -11.94
CA LYS A 83 17.31 7.15 -11.73
C LYS A 83 17.72 7.95 -12.97
N ILE A 84 17.91 9.26 -12.83
CA ILE A 84 18.37 10.15 -13.91
C ILE A 84 19.71 10.78 -13.54
N TYR A 85 20.57 10.97 -14.55
CA TYR A 85 21.87 11.61 -14.42
C TYR A 85 21.82 12.97 -15.10
N ILE A 86 21.85 14.04 -14.31
CA ILE A 86 21.83 15.41 -14.83
C ILE A 86 23.29 15.89 -14.97
N PRO A 87 23.75 16.20 -16.19
CA PRO A 87 25.09 16.75 -16.40
C PRO A 87 25.22 18.14 -15.76
N VAL A 88 26.28 18.36 -14.98
CA VAL A 88 26.56 19.67 -14.36
C VAL A 88 27.41 20.51 -15.32
N TYR A 89 26.94 21.72 -15.61
CA TYR A 89 27.67 22.70 -16.41
C TYR A 89 28.08 23.89 -15.53
N GLU A 90 29.33 24.33 -15.63
CA GLU A 90 29.80 25.59 -15.01
C GLU A 90 30.08 26.61 -16.11
N GLU A 91 29.78 27.89 -15.85
CA GLU A 91 30.18 28.98 -16.74
C GLU A 91 31.70 29.21 -16.65
N SER A 92 32.39 28.96 -17.75
CA SER A 92 33.80 29.29 -17.90
C SER A 92 33.99 30.81 -17.98
N LEU A 93 35.19 31.30 -17.63
CA LEU A 93 35.55 32.73 -17.67
C LEU A 93 35.41 33.36 -19.08
N SER A 94 35.23 32.54 -20.12
CA SER A 94 34.96 32.96 -21.50
C SER A 94 33.47 33.01 -21.87
N GLY A 95 32.55 32.76 -20.93
CA GLY A 95 31.10 32.80 -21.15
C GLY A 95 30.52 31.56 -21.84
N ASN A 96 31.28 30.47 -21.95
CA ASN A 96 30.82 29.18 -22.46
C ASN A 96 30.51 28.24 -21.29
N LEU A 97 29.46 27.43 -21.44
CA LEU A 97 29.15 26.35 -20.50
C LEU A 97 30.12 25.18 -20.74
N GLU A 98 31.01 24.92 -19.78
CA GLU A 98 31.89 23.75 -19.81
C GLU A 98 31.23 22.61 -19.02
N PHE A 99 31.17 21.43 -19.65
CA PHE A 99 30.70 20.21 -18.99
C PHE A 99 31.73 19.80 -17.94
N LYS A 100 31.30 19.73 -16.69
CA LYS A 100 32.07 19.12 -15.62
C LYS A 100 31.77 17.62 -15.67
N GLU A 101 32.76 16.75 -15.55
CA GLU A 101 32.56 15.28 -15.52
C GLU A 101 31.79 14.80 -14.25
N GLU A 102 31.00 15.68 -13.63
CA GLU A 102 30.14 15.45 -12.47
C GLU A 102 28.68 15.35 -12.93
N HIS A 103 27.97 14.36 -12.40
CA HIS A 103 26.54 14.17 -12.63
C HIS A 103 25.81 14.25 -11.30
N ILE A 104 24.67 14.95 -11.28
CA ILE A 104 23.75 14.91 -10.14
C ILE A 104 22.82 13.70 -10.34
N GLU A 105 22.72 12.85 -9.33
CA GLU A 105 21.75 11.76 -9.29
C GLU A 105 20.41 12.32 -8.79
N GLU A 106 19.41 12.36 -9.67
CA GLU A 106 18.03 12.72 -9.32
C GLU A 106 17.10 11.53 -9.62
N TYR A 107 15.92 11.51 -8.97
CA TYR A 107 14.91 10.48 -9.22
C TYR A 107 13.66 11.13 -9.83
N ASP A 108 13.35 10.75 -11.06
CA ASP A 108 12.07 11.09 -11.69
C ASP A 108 11.01 10.10 -11.19
N THR A 109 10.04 10.60 -10.42
CA THR A 109 9.07 9.74 -9.72
C THR A 109 7.74 9.73 -10.46
N SER A 110 7.40 8.59 -11.06
CA SER A 110 6.06 8.32 -11.60
C SER A 110 5.17 7.73 -10.50
N PHE A 111 3.94 8.22 -10.43
CA PHE A 111 2.97 7.79 -9.43
C PHE A 111 1.93 6.84 -10.05
N THR A 112 1.03 6.34 -9.20
CA THR A 112 -0.03 5.39 -9.57
C THR A 112 -0.77 5.76 -10.85
N GLU A 113 -1.18 7.02 -11.01
CA GLU A 113 -1.95 7.45 -12.19
C GLU A 113 -1.15 7.25 -13.48
N ASP A 114 0.14 7.65 -13.48
CA ASP A 114 1.01 7.50 -14.63
C ASP A 114 1.19 6.03 -15.02
N ILE A 115 1.42 5.17 -14.01
CA ILE A 115 1.63 3.74 -14.21
C ILE A 115 0.35 3.06 -14.71
N ILE A 116 -0.80 3.40 -14.10
CA ILE A 116 -2.11 2.82 -14.45
C ILE A 116 -2.56 3.25 -15.84
N ASN A 117 -2.32 4.50 -16.23
CA ASN A 117 -2.63 5.00 -17.57
C ASN A 117 -1.86 4.24 -18.66
N VAL A 118 -0.63 3.82 -18.37
CA VAL A 118 0.14 2.94 -19.28
C VAL A 118 -0.43 1.53 -19.31
N LEU A 119 -0.80 0.96 -18.15
CA LEU A 119 -1.34 -0.40 -18.05
C LEU A 119 -2.75 -0.55 -18.64
N PHE A 120 -3.57 0.50 -18.56
CA PHE A 120 -4.97 0.50 -18.98
C PHE A 120 -5.30 1.76 -19.81
N PRO A 121 -4.79 1.85 -21.06
CA PRO A 121 -5.06 2.99 -21.91
C PRO A 121 -6.54 3.05 -22.33
N ASP A 122 -7.08 4.27 -22.45
CA ASP A 122 -8.50 4.52 -22.80
C ASP A 122 -8.91 3.95 -24.18
N SER A 123 -7.94 3.76 -25.08
CA SER A 123 -8.14 3.10 -26.37
C SER A 123 -7.30 1.83 -26.42
N PRO A 124 -7.92 0.64 -26.52
CA PRO A 124 -7.18 -0.62 -26.57
C PRO A 124 -6.33 -0.67 -27.84
N VAL A 125 -5.01 -0.55 -27.68
CA VAL A 125 -4.05 -0.79 -28.75
C VAL A 125 -4.07 -2.28 -29.03
N GLY A 126 -4.62 -2.67 -30.18
CA GLY A 126 -4.75 -4.08 -30.54
C GLY A 126 -3.39 -4.74 -30.68
N GLY A 127 -3.15 -5.80 -29.90
CA GLY A 127 -2.19 -6.86 -30.22
C GLY A 127 -0.85 -6.86 -29.48
N ASP A 128 -0.46 -5.78 -28.81
CA ASP A 128 0.76 -5.76 -28.00
C ASP A 128 0.44 -6.09 -26.54
N ASP A 129 1.29 -6.91 -25.91
CA ASP A 129 1.30 -7.09 -24.46
C ASP A 129 1.64 -5.73 -23.84
N ILE A 130 0.62 -5.01 -23.37
CA ILE A 130 0.80 -3.74 -22.69
C ILE A 130 1.68 -3.98 -21.46
N ILE A 131 2.85 -3.34 -21.43
CA ILE A 131 3.81 -3.44 -20.34
C ILE A 131 4.26 -2.05 -19.90
N TYR A 132 4.46 -1.90 -18.60
CA TYR A 132 5.16 -0.77 -18.01
C TYR A 132 6.57 -1.22 -17.64
N GLU A 133 7.58 -0.71 -18.34
CA GLU A 133 8.98 -1.09 -18.13
C GLU A 133 9.65 -0.26 -17.02
N LEU A 134 10.47 -0.93 -16.23
CA LEU A 134 11.35 -0.35 -15.21
C LEU A 134 12.80 -0.65 -15.60
N SER A 135 13.70 0.28 -15.36
CA SER A 135 15.12 0.08 -15.62
C SER A 135 15.83 -0.46 -14.38
N LYS A 136 16.89 -1.23 -14.60
CA LYS A 136 17.80 -1.64 -13.54
C LYS A 136 18.30 -0.46 -12.72
N GLY A 137 18.16 -0.55 -11.40
CA GLY A 137 18.54 0.52 -10.47
C GLY A 137 17.43 1.53 -10.19
N ASP A 138 16.28 1.43 -10.86
CA ASP A 138 15.09 2.19 -10.49
C ASP A 138 14.53 1.68 -9.16
N TYR A 139 13.85 2.56 -8.42
CA TYR A 139 13.19 2.22 -7.17
C TYR A 139 11.69 1.97 -7.42
N PHE A 140 11.19 0.82 -6.97
CA PHE A 140 9.76 0.51 -7.04
C PHE A 140 9.19 0.25 -5.65
N ALA A 141 8.08 0.89 -5.33
CA ALA A 141 7.39 0.71 -4.06
C ALA A 141 5.87 0.66 -4.24
N VAL A 142 5.23 -0.09 -3.34
CA VAL A 142 3.78 -0.22 -3.26
C VAL A 142 3.35 0.06 -1.83
N THR A 143 2.36 0.95 -1.70
CA THR A 143 1.71 1.26 -0.44
C THR A 143 0.23 0.89 -0.54
N VAL A 144 -0.26 0.13 0.43
CA VAL A 144 -1.65 -0.30 0.51
C VAL A 144 -2.22 0.12 1.84
N PHE A 145 -3.42 0.68 1.81
CA PHE A 145 -4.19 0.94 3.02
C PHE A 145 -5.67 0.64 2.81
N ASN A 146 -6.34 0.25 3.89
CA ASN A 146 -7.77 -0.03 3.85
C ASN A 146 -8.58 1.27 3.85
N THR A 147 -9.61 1.32 3.01
CA THR A 147 -10.56 2.45 2.93
C THR A 147 -11.86 2.15 3.67
N ASN A 148 -12.16 0.87 3.92
CA ASN A 148 -13.32 0.45 4.71
C ASN A 148 -12.99 0.33 6.20
N ARG A 149 -14.00 0.54 7.06
CA ARG A 149 -13.89 0.27 8.50
C ARG A 149 -13.97 -1.23 8.78
N THR A 150 -12.96 -1.79 9.42
CA THR A 150 -12.96 -3.20 9.84
C THR A 150 -13.98 -3.46 10.95
N MET A 151 -14.32 -4.73 11.20
CA MET A 151 -15.26 -5.10 12.25
C MET A 151 -14.77 -4.72 13.64
N ALA A 152 -13.46 -4.78 13.88
CA ALA A 152 -12.86 -4.31 15.14
C ALA A 152 -13.08 -2.81 15.34
N THR A 153 -12.87 -2.01 14.28
CA THR A 153 -13.08 -0.55 14.32
C THR A 153 -14.54 -0.22 14.63
N LYS A 154 -15.50 -0.88 13.97
CA LYS A 154 -16.94 -0.69 14.23
C LYS A 154 -17.31 -1.04 15.69
N MET A 155 -16.73 -2.11 16.24
CA MET A 155 -16.99 -2.52 17.63
C MET A 155 -16.37 -1.56 18.65
N GLN A 156 -15.18 -1.02 18.38
CA GLN A 156 -14.55 -0.01 19.24
C GLN A 156 -15.33 1.32 19.21
N GLU A 157 -15.88 1.70 18.06
CA GLU A 157 -16.76 2.87 17.93
C GLU A 157 -18.10 2.71 18.67
N MET A 158 -18.70 1.51 18.63
CA MET A 158 -19.87 1.19 19.46
C MET A 158 -19.59 1.39 20.96
N LEU A 159 -18.35 1.11 21.40
CA LEU A 159 -17.91 1.29 22.79
C LEU A 159 -17.48 2.75 23.10
N GLY A 160 -17.68 3.69 22.17
CA GLY A 160 -17.45 5.12 22.36
C GLY A 160 -16.04 5.62 22.01
N SER A 161 -15.21 4.81 21.36
CA SER A 161 -13.88 5.22 20.91
C SER A 161 -13.92 5.77 19.49
N ASN A 162 -13.34 6.95 19.23
CA ASN A 162 -13.11 7.42 17.86
C ASN A 162 -11.82 6.79 17.33
N VAL A 163 -11.96 5.83 16.42
CA VAL A 163 -10.84 5.08 15.86
C VAL A 163 -10.65 5.46 14.39
N PRO A 164 -9.41 5.69 13.92
CA PRO A 164 -9.15 5.93 12.51
C PRO A 164 -9.66 4.78 11.63
N VAL A 165 -10.10 5.13 10.42
CA VAL A 165 -10.56 4.13 9.42
C VAL A 165 -9.39 3.25 8.97
N GLU A 166 -8.22 3.85 8.80
CA GLU A 166 -6.98 3.21 8.37
C GLU A 166 -6.38 2.41 9.52
N LYS A 167 -6.46 1.07 9.44
CA LYS A 167 -5.88 0.15 10.43
C LYS A 167 -4.91 -0.84 9.78
N ILE A 168 -5.17 -1.20 8.53
CA ILE A 168 -4.29 -2.02 7.70
C ILE A 168 -3.48 -1.06 6.83
N PHE A 169 -2.20 -0.90 7.20
CA PHE A 169 -1.22 -0.15 6.41
C PHE A 169 -0.01 -1.06 6.12
N VAL A 170 0.31 -1.18 4.84
CA VAL A 170 1.40 -1.99 4.31
C VAL A 170 2.16 -1.14 3.30
N ARG A 171 3.48 -1.04 3.47
CA ARG A 171 4.38 -0.47 2.46
C ARG A 171 5.55 -1.42 2.26
N TYR A 172 5.84 -1.74 1.00
CA TYR A 172 6.98 -2.55 0.62
C TYR A 172 7.57 -2.05 -0.69
N GLY A 173 8.90 -2.01 -0.79
CA GLY A 173 9.59 -1.46 -1.94
C GLY A 173 11.07 -1.80 -1.94
N GLY A 174 11.72 -1.61 -3.09
CA GLY A 174 13.13 -1.89 -3.27
C GLY A 174 13.63 -1.55 -4.67
N LEU A 175 14.94 -1.67 -4.86
CA LEU A 175 15.58 -1.45 -6.16
C LEU A 175 15.28 -2.58 -7.14
N VAL A 176 15.08 -2.24 -8.40
CA VAL A 176 14.91 -3.16 -9.53
C VAL A 176 16.27 -3.76 -9.88
N ASN A 177 16.32 -5.09 -10.00
CA ASN A 177 17.58 -5.84 -10.13
C ASN A 177 18.00 -6.07 -11.60
N ASP A 178 17.03 -6.10 -12.52
CA ASP A 178 17.19 -6.45 -13.94
C ASP A 178 16.67 -5.35 -14.85
#